data_AF-A0A1I4KEG0-F1
#
_entry.id   AF-A0A1I4KEG0-F1
#
_cell.length_a   1.000
_cell.length_b   1.000
_cell.length_c   1.000
_cell.angle_alpha   90.00
_cell.angle_beta   90.00
_cell.angle_gamma   90.00
#
_symmetry.space_group_name_H-M   'P 1'
#
loop_
_entity.id
_entity.type
_entity.pdbx_description
1 polymer ?
#
loop_
_entity_poly.entity_id
_entity_poly.type
_entity_poly.pdbx_seq_one_letter_code
_entity_poly.pdbx_strand_id
1 'polypeptide(L)'
;MYKKIMIAIDGSDTAQQALKEAVNIANTYNAALRIVHCVSGDTEADKKAGTQILEQAKSYLDAVSIETGLLQADAEYGLTGIADSIAAAASDWGADLLAVGTSNRKGLERLYIGSVAEQLVSKVDASVLLVRPQKG
;
A
#
# COMPACT_ATOMS: atom_id res chain seq x y z
N MET A 1 14.42 12.60 7.76
CA MET A 1 14.65 11.16 7.54
C MET A 1 13.39 10.45 8.03
N TYR A 2 12.76 9.59 7.22
CA TYR A 2 11.44 8.97 7.50
C TYR A 2 11.43 8.17 8.81
N LYS A 3 10.33 8.25 9.57
CA LYS A 3 10.13 7.60 10.87
C LYS A 3 8.93 6.67 10.89
N LYS A 4 7.92 6.92 10.05
CA LYS A 4 6.67 6.16 9.98
C LYS A 4 6.32 5.91 8.52
N ILE A 5 6.64 4.71 8.05
CA ILE A 5 6.43 4.30 6.67
C ILE A 5 5.18 3.45 6.61
N MET A 6 4.21 3.86 5.79
CA MET A 6 3.04 3.07 5.44
C MET A 6 3.20 2.50 4.04
N ILE A 7 2.80 1.26 3.82
CA ILE A 7 2.74 0.62 2.50
C ILE A 7 1.34 0.05 2.29
N ALA A 8 0.69 0.46 1.19
CA ALA A 8 -0.56 -0.13 0.77
C ALA A 8 -0.31 -1.23 -0.27
N ILE A 9 -0.87 -2.42 -0.02
CA ILE A 9 -0.72 -3.59 -0.88
C ILE A 9 -2.07 -4.12 -1.35
N ASP A 10 -2.10 -4.72 -2.54
CA ASP A 10 -3.27 -5.33 -3.17
C ASP A 10 -3.08 -6.82 -3.51
N GLY A 11 -1.97 -7.40 -3.05
CA GLY A 11 -1.57 -8.79 -3.36
C GLY A 11 -0.87 -8.97 -4.71
N SER A 12 -0.71 -7.91 -5.51
CA SER A 12 0.00 -7.98 -6.79
C SER A 12 1.53 -8.12 -6.63
N ASP A 13 2.20 -8.65 -7.66
CA ASP A 13 3.67 -8.75 -7.70
C ASP A 13 4.35 -7.39 -7.55
N THR A 14 3.74 -6.32 -8.08
CA THR A 14 4.31 -4.97 -7.96
C THR A 14 4.12 -4.41 -6.56
N ALA A 15 3.01 -4.73 -5.88
CA ALA A 15 2.85 -4.41 -4.46
C ALA A 15 3.88 -5.16 -3.59
N GLN A 16 4.22 -6.41 -3.93
CA GLN A 16 5.31 -7.14 -3.25
C GLN A 16 6.68 -6.48 -3.47
N GLN A 17 6.96 -5.97 -4.67
CA GLN A 17 8.17 -5.18 -4.93
C GLN A 17 8.18 -3.89 -4.11
N ALA A 18 7.04 -3.19 -4.05
CA ALA A 18 6.88 -1.99 -3.22
C ALA A 18 7.11 -2.25 -1.74
N LEU A 19 6.62 -3.39 -1.23
CA LEU A 19 6.84 -3.83 0.13
C LEU A 19 8.33 -4.03 0.43
N LYS A 20 9.08 -4.68 -0.47
CA LYS A 20 10.53 -4.86 -0.31
C LYS A 20 11.27 -3.53 -0.21
N GLU A 21 10.93 -2.57 -1.06
CA GLU A 21 11.52 -1.23 -1.00
C GLU A 21 11.16 -0.49 0.29
N ALA A 22 9.90 -0.54 0.71
CA ALA A 22 9.45 0.06 1.96
C ALA A 22 10.18 -0.52 3.17
N VAL A 23 10.42 -1.83 3.18
CA VAL A 23 11.17 -2.54 4.24
C VAL A 23 12.65 -2.14 4.23
N ASN A 24 13.27 -2.04 3.05
CA ASN A 24 14.66 -1.58 2.93
C ASN A 24 14.84 -0.16 3.48
N ILE A 25 13.90 0.74 3.17
CA ILE A 25 13.89 2.10 3.72
C ILE A 25 13.63 2.04 5.23
N ALA A 26 12.67 1.25 5.70
CA ALA A 26 12.38 1.13 7.13
C ALA A 26 13.62 0.67 7.92
N ASN A 27 14.31 -0.36 7.44
CA ASN A 27 15.55 -0.87 8.04
C ASN A 27 16.67 0.17 8.03
N THR A 28 16.87 0.86 6.91
CA THR A 28 17.94 1.85 6.75
C THR A 28 17.74 3.05 7.68
N TYR A 29 16.49 3.40 7.97
CA TYR A 29 16.11 4.60 8.71
C TYR A 29 15.69 4.27 10.16
N ASN A 30 15.69 2.97 10.54
CA ASN A 30 15.11 2.45 11.78
C ASN A 30 13.68 2.98 12.02
N ALA A 31 12.86 2.98 10.98
CA ALA A 31 11.50 3.50 10.97
C ALA A 31 10.47 2.42 11.31
N ALA A 32 9.34 2.82 11.89
CA ALA A 32 8.19 1.95 12.05
C ALA A 32 7.55 1.68 10.67
N LEU A 33 7.12 0.44 10.44
CA LEU A 33 6.47 0.03 9.20
C LEU A 33 5.03 -0.42 9.47
N ARG A 34 4.08 0.11 8.70
CA ARG A 34 2.68 -0.33 8.71
C ARG A 34 2.25 -0.79 7.33
N ILE A 35 1.78 -2.03 7.23
CA ILE A 35 1.25 -2.63 6.01
C ILE A 35 -0.27 -2.53 6.04
N VAL A 36 -0.87 -1.94 5.01
CA VAL A 36 -2.32 -1.85 4.90
C VAL A 36 -2.82 -2.51 3.62
N HIS A 37 -4.01 -3.11 3.70
CA HIS A 37 -4.74 -3.63 2.57
C HIS A 37 -6.18 -3.13 2.68
N CYS A 38 -6.74 -2.68 1.56
CA CYS A 38 -8.09 -2.12 1.53
C CYS A 38 -9.04 -3.03 0.75
N VAL A 39 -10.12 -3.43 1.40
CA VAL A 39 -11.19 -4.25 0.81
C VAL A 39 -12.40 -3.38 0.49
N SER A 40 -13.03 -3.63 -0.66
CA SER A 40 -14.27 -2.97 -1.07
C SER A 40 -15.52 -3.79 -0.76
N GLY A 41 -15.38 -5.10 -0.51
CA GLY A 41 -16.46 -5.96 -0.05
C GLY A 41 -16.57 -5.95 1.48
N ASP A 42 -17.77 -6.21 2.01
CA ASP A 42 -18.04 -6.23 3.46
C ASP A 42 -18.39 -7.65 3.96
N THR A 43 -18.24 -8.67 3.12
CA THR A 43 -18.51 -10.04 3.55
C THR A 43 -17.37 -10.57 4.43
N GLU A 44 -17.67 -11.56 5.28
CA GLU A 44 -16.65 -12.27 6.06
C GLU A 44 -15.60 -12.94 5.15
N ALA A 45 -15.98 -13.34 3.93
CA ALA A 45 -15.06 -13.90 2.95
C ALA A 45 -14.06 -12.84 2.45
N ASP A 46 -14.52 -11.61 2.17
CA ASP A 46 -13.67 -10.50 1.74
C ASP A 46 -12.67 -10.11 2.84
N LYS A 47 -13.15 -9.98 4.08
CA LYS A 47 -12.31 -9.66 5.24
C LYS A 47 -11.25 -10.73 5.49
N LYS A 48 -11.63 -12.01 5.37
CA LYS A 48 -10.71 -13.14 5.48
C LYS A 48 -9.65 -13.12 4.38
N ALA A 49 -10.03 -12.91 3.13
CA ALA A 49 -9.10 -12.83 2.01
C ALA A 49 -8.10 -11.66 2.18
N GLY A 50 -8.60 -10.48 2.58
CA GLY A 50 -7.75 -9.33 2.85
C GLY A 50 -6.78 -9.55 4.02
N THR A 51 -7.22 -10.25 5.06
CA THR A 51 -6.36 -10.63 6.20
C THR A 51 -5.26 -11.58 5.78
N GLN A 52 -5.56 -12.56 4.91
CA GLN A 52 -4.56 -13.49 4.37
C GLN A 52 -3.48 -12.78 3.55
N ILE A 53 -3.84 -11.73 2.79
CA ILE A 53 -2.86 -10.90 2.07
C ILE A 53 -1.90 -10.22 3.04
N LEU A 54 -2.41 -9.67 4.15
CA LEU A 54 -1.59 -9.01 5.18
C LEU A 54 -0.69 -10.01 5.91
N GLU A 55 -1.20 -11.19 6.26
CA GLU A 55 -0.42 -12.25 6.90
C GLU A 55 0.71 -12.75 5.99
N GLN A 56 0.41 -12.97 4.72
CA GLN A 56 1.41 -13.38 3.73
C GLN A 56 2.49 -12.30 3.58
N ALA A 57 2.10 -11.03 3.47
CA ALA A 57 3.05 -9.92 3.38
C ALA A 57 3.98 -9.83 4.61
N LYS A 58 3.42 -10.03 5.81
CA LYS A 58 4.19 -10.03 7.06
C LYS A 58 5.15 -11.21 7.15
N SER A 59 4.78 -12.38 6.62
CA SER A 59 5.58 -13.61 6.71
C SER A 59 6.94 -13.53 6.01
N TYR A 60 7.12 -12.59 5.08
CA TYR A 60 8.37 -12.41 4.33
C TYR A 60 9.36 -11.48 5.04
N LEU A 61 9.04 -10.99 6.24
CA LEU A 61 9.75 -9.88 6.88
C LEU A 61 10.22 -10.27 8.29
N ASP A 62 11.53 -10.47 8.44
CA ASP A 62 12.12 -11.05 9.65
C ASP A 62 12.57 -10.04 10.72
N ALA A 63 12.60 -8.72 10.45
CA ALA A 63 13.45 -7.81 11.23
C ALA A 63 12.86 -6.45 11.68
N VAL A 64 11.61 -6.10 11.37
CA VAL A 64 11.03 -4.78 11.73
C VAL A 64 9.79 -4.94 12.60
N SER A 65 9.54 -3.99 13.51
CA SER A 65 8.23 -3.84 14.14
C SER A 65 7.19 -3.50 13.07
N ILE A 66 6.34 -4.48 12.74
CA ILE A 66 5.37 -4.39 11.65
C ILE A 66 3.96 -4.39 12.24
N GLU A 67 3.25 -3.28 12.02
CA GLU A 67 1.81 -3.20 12.20
C GLU A 67 1.10 -3.59 10.90
N THR A 68 -0.04 -4.27 10.99
CA THR A 68 -0.91 -4.53 9.85
C THR A 68 -2.26 -3.85 10.06
N GLY A 69 -2.93 -3.43 8.98
CA GLY A 69 -4.24 -2.81 9.04
C GLY A 69 -5.12 -3.21 7.85
N LEU A 70 -6.23 -3.86 8.13
CA LEU A 70 -7.28 -4.07 7.13
C LEU A 70 -8.18 -2.83 7.10
N LEU A 71 -8.27 -2.19 5.94
CA LEU A 71 -9.08 -1.00 5.71
C LEU A 71 -10.34 -1.37 4.95
N GLN A 72 -11.45 -0.72 5.27
CA GLN A 72 -12.70 -0.83 4.52
C GLN A 72 -12.83 0.39 3.60
N ALA A 73 -12.97 0.15 2.30
CA ALA A 73 -13.39 1.18 1.35
C ALA A 73 -14.91 1.32 1.38
N ASP A 74 -15.37 2.54 1.18
CA ASP A 74 -16.76 2.77 0.78
C ASP A 74 -16.95 2.28 -0.67
N ALA A 75 -17.74 1.22 -0.82
CA ALA A 75 -17.97 0.55 -2.10
C ALA A 75 -18.68 1.45 -3.12
N GLU A 76 -19.46 2.44 -2.67
CA GLU A 76 -20.16 3.38 -3.54
C GLU A 76 -19.19 4.19 -4.42
N TYR A 77 -18.00 4.47 -3.90
CA TYR A 77 -16.98 5.29 -4.57
C TYR A 77 -15.91 4.46 -5.30
N GLY A 78 -16.01 3.12 -5.32
CA GLY A 78 -15.09 2.24 -6.04
C GLY A 78 -13.61 2.51 -5.74
N LEU A 79 -12.80 2.75 -6.78
CA LEU A 79 -11.35 3.03 -6.63
C LEU A 79 -11.06 4.32 -5.84
N THR A 80 -11.99 5.29 -5.87
CA THR A 80 -11.86 6.53 -5.10
C THR A 80 -12.04 6.25 -3.60
N GLY A 81 -13.00 5.41 -3.23
CA GLY A 81 -13.18 4.95 -1.85
C GLY A 81 -11.94 4.23 -1.30
N ILE A 82 -11.27 3.43 -2.13
CA ILE A 82 -9.99 2.79 -1.76
C ILE A 82 -8.90 3.84 -1.50
N ALA A 83 -8.74 4.80 -2.40
CA ALA A 83 -7.74 5.86 -2.25
C ALA A 83 -8.01 6.72 -1.01
N ASP A 84 -9.28 7.04 -0.72
CA ASP A 84 -9.67 7.80 0.46
C ASP A 84 -9.40 7.04 1.76
N SER A 85 -9.75 5.76 1.82
CA SER A 85 -9.47 4.93 3.01
C SER A 85 -7.97 4.79 3.28
N ILE A 86 -7.14 4.65 2.24
CA ILE A 86 -5.68 4.60 2.38
C ILE A 86 -5.13 5.96 2.83
N ALA A 87 -5.60 7.06 2.23
CA ALA A 87 -5.15 8.41 2.60
C ALA A 87 -5.52 8.76 4.05
N ALA A 88 -6.75 8.44 4.47
CA ALA A 88 -7.20 8.62 5.85
C ALA A 88 -6.33 7.79 6.82
N ALA A 89 -6.09 6.51 6.51
CA ALA A 89 -5.24 5.66 7.34
C ALA A 89 -3.80 6.19 7.46
N ALA A 90 -3.24 6.72 6.37
CA ALA A 90 -1.91 7.34 6.38
C ALA A 90 -1.86 8.58 7.27
N SER A 91 -2.88 9.43 7.19
CA SER A 91 -3.01 10.63 8.03
C SER A 91 -3.19 10.26 9.51
N ASP A 92 -4.13 9.39 9.83
CA ASP A 92 -4.44 8.94 11.20
C ASP A 92 -3.24 8.30 11.89
N TRP A 93 -2.46 7.52 11.15
CA TRP A 93 -1.27 6.89 11.69
C TRP A 93 -0.08 7.85 11.79
N GLY A 94 -0.13 8.99 11.09
CA GLY A 94 0.96 9.95 10.97
C GLY A 94 2.12 9.41 10.13
N ALA A 95 1.81 8.80 8.99
CA ALA A 95 2.82 8.37 8.03
C ALA A 95 3.60 9.59 7.49
N ASP A 96 4.93 9.48 7.41
CA ASP A 96 5.77 10.48 6.72
C ASP A 96 6.29 9.97 5.36
N LEU A 97 6.05 8.70 5.05
CA LEU A 97 6.19 8.10 3.73
C LEU A 97 5.05 7.11 3.47
N LEU A 98 4.36 7.26 2.34
CA LEU A 98 3.43 6.27 1.80
C LEU A 98 4.06 5.61 0.57
N ALA A 99 4.28 4.30 0.63
CA ALA A 99 4.70 3.49 -0.50
C ALA A 99 3.50 2.80 -1.15
N VAL A 100 3.49 2.73 -2.48
CA VAL A 100 2.48 2.01 -3.26
C VAL A 100 3.09 1.39 -4.51
N GLY A 101 2.59 0.20 -4.88
CA GLY A 101 2.84 -0.39 -6.18
C GLY A 101 2.02 0.31 -7.27
N THR A 102 2.60 0.46 -8.45
CA THR A 102 1.89 0.96 -9.66
C THR A 102 1.52 -0.21 -10.56
N SER A 103 0.56 -0.03 -11.46
CA SER A 103 0.11 -1.10 -12.37
C SER A 103 0.42 -0.77 -13.83
N ASN A 104 0.92 -1.75 -14.58
CA ASN A 104 0.92 -1.70 -16.03
C ASN A 104 -0.33 -2.41 -16.57
N ARG A 105 -1.17 -1.71 -17.34
CA ARG A 105 -2.09 -2.39 -18.26
C ARG A 105 -1.27 -2.84 -19.46
N LYS A 106 -1.27 -4.16 -19.76
CA LYS A 106 -0.55 -4.74 -20.90
C LYS A 106 -0.87 -3.94 -22.18
N GLY A 107 0.15 -3.45 -22.88
CA GLY A 107 0.02 -2.87 -24.24
C GLY A 107 0.04 -1.33 -24.35
N LEU A 108 0.23 -0.58 -23.26
CA LEU A 108 0.39 0.88 -23.32
C LEU A 108 1.83 1.27 -22.97
N GLU A 109 2.54 1.86 -23.93
CA GLU A 109 3.95 2.29 -23.82
C GLU A 109 4.19 3.48 -22.87
N ARG A 110 3.14 3.99 -22.20
CA ARG A 110 3.22 5.15 -21.32
C ARG A 110 3.01 4.77 -19.85
N LEU A 111 3.83 5.37 -19.01
CA LEU A 111 3.89 5.29 -17.54
C LEU A 111 2.50 5.49 -16.89
N TYR A 112 1.71 4.42 -16.76
CA TYR A 112 0.49 4.46 -15.96
C TYR A 112 0.85 4.22 -14.49
N ILE A 113 0.70 5.26 -13.67
CA ILE A 113 0.88 5.19 -12.21
C ILE A 113 -0.20 4.31 -11.57
N GLY A 114 -1.35 4.17 -12.22
CA GLY A 114 -2.52 3.44 -11.73
C GLY A 114 -3.46 4.38 -10.98
N SER A 115 -4.78 4.20 -11.16
CA SER A 115 -5.78 5.19 -10.73
C SER A 115 -5.83 5.43 -9.21
N VAL A 116 -5.52 4.41 -8.39
CA VAL A 116 -5.44 4.57 -6.93
C VAL A 116 -4.18 5.34 -6.55
N ALA A 117 -3.02 4.95 -7.08
CA ALA A 117 -1.75 5.62 -6.79
C ALA A 117 -1.74 7.08 -7.27
N GLU A 118 -2.35 7.38 -8.42
CA GLU A 118 -2.51 8.75 -8.92
C GLU A 118 -3.35 9.62 -7.97
N GLN A 119 -4.47 9.07 -7.46
CA GLN A 119 -5.30 9.79 -6.48
C GLN A 119 -4.59 9.97 -5.14
N LEU A 120 -3.76 9.01 -4.71
CA LEU A 120 -3.04 9.13 -3.44
C LEU A 120 -2.04 10.28 -3.46
N VAL A 121 -1.35 10.50 -4.59
CA VAL A 121 -0.39 11.61 -4.75
C VAL A 121 -1.02 12.98 -4.47
N SER A 122 -2.32 13.16 -4.73
CA SER A 122 -3.03 14.41 -4.47
C SER A 122 -3.78 14.47 -3.13
N LYS A 123 -3.86 13.34 -2.39
CA LYS A 123 -4.67 13.22 -1.17
C LYS A 123 -3.85 13.09 0.12
N VAL A 124 -2.57 12.74 0.02
CA VAL A 124 -1.75 12.50 1.22
C VAL A 124 -0.75 13.64 1.44
N ASP A 125 -0.56 14.01 2.71
CA ASP A 125 0.45 14.99 3.10
C ASP A 125 1.86 14.38 3.18
N ALA A 126 1.96 13.05 3.28
CA ALA A 126 3.21 12.30 3.34
C ALA A 126 3.94 12.31 1.98
N SER A 127 5.26 12.11 2.00
CA SER A 127 5.98 11.76 0.77
C SER A 127 5.40 10.48 0.15
N VAL A 128 5.37 10.37 -1.17
CA VAL A 128 4.88 9.18 -1.87
C VAL A 128 5.99 8.47 -2.64
N LEU A 129 6.19 7.18 -2.36
CA LEU A 129 7.07 6.29 -3.12
C LEU A 129 6.22 5.43 -4.07
N LEU A 130 6.36 5.70 -5.37
CA LEU A 130 5.72 4.92 -6.43
C LEU A 130 6.70 3.86 -6.96
N VAL A 131 6.38 2.59 -6.74
CA VAL A 131 7.20 1.47 -7.26
C VAL A 131 6.62 0.96 -8.56
N ARG A 132 7.48 0.92 -9.59
CA ARG A 132 7.12 0.49 -10.94
C ARG A 132 7.31 -1.02 -11.10
N PRO A 133 6.47 -1.68 -11.91
CA PRO A 133 6.70 -3.08 -12.26
C PRO A 133 8.04 -3.20 -12.98
N GLN A 134 8.92 -4.07 -12.48
CA GLN A 134 10.15 -4.39 -13.19
C GLN A 134 9.83 -5.23 -14.44
N LYS A 135 10.46 -4.89 -15.57
CA LYS A 135 10.45 -5.77 -16.74
C LYS A 135 11.34 -6.97 -16.40
N GLY A 136 10.75 -8.16 -16.38
CA GLY A 136 11.51 -9.41 -16.41
C GLY A 136 12.27 -9.57 -17.73
#